data_AF-A0A7S2KY64-F1
#
_entry.id   AF-A0A7S2KY64-F1
#
_cell.length_a   1.000
_cell.length_b   1.000
_cell.length_c   1.000
_cell.angle_alpha   90.00
_cell.angle_beta   90.00
_cell.angle_gamma   90.00
#
_symmetry.space_group_name_H-M   'P 1'
#
loop_
_entity.id
_entity.type
_entity.pdbx_description
1 polymer ?
#
loop_
_entity_poly.entity_id
_entity_poly.type
_entity_poly.pdbx_seq_one_letter_code
_entity_poly.pdbx_strand_id
1 'polypeptide(L)'
;IGFQWSLRVSNEDLWESMFDELKSYKVKHGHCNVPQKAGKLGAWVNTQRRHYFRNLSLKEGMSCRMPDERIQKLESIGFVWSGRQINDQLIWNAVFEELQSFRAKHGHCNVPKRAGKKLLGTWVDVQRRQYRMLQKGKRSFIC
;
A
#
# COMPACT_ATOMS: atom_id res chain seq x y z
N ILE A 1 -13.42 1.65 -48.64
CA ILE A 1 -13.85 2.33 -47.40
C ILE A 1 -13.83 1.29 -46.28
N GLY A 2 -12.76 1.26 -45.49
CA GLY A 2 -12.51 0.24 -44.46
C GLY A 2 -13.18 0.61 -43.13
N PHE A 3 -14.50 0.54 -43.09
CA PHE A 3 -15.28 0.88 -41.90
C PHE A 3 -15.15 -0.24 -40.85
N GLN A 4 -14.51 0.05 -39.72
CA GLN A 4 -14.38 -0.87 -38.59
C GLN A 4 -15.67 -0.87 -37.75
N TRP A 5 -16.37 -2.01 -37.72
CA TRP A 5 -17.71 -2.16 -37.13
C TRP A 5 -17.74 -2.48 -35.62
N SER A 6 -16.63 -2.33 -34.88
CA SER A 6 -16.69 -2.44 -33.41
C SER A 6 -15.56 -1.68 -32.70
N LEU A 7 -15.85 -0.45 -32.27
CA LEU A 7 -15.13 0.26 -31.20
C LEU A 7 -15.48 -0.33 -29.81
N ARG A 8 -15.56 -1.66 -29.66
CA ARG A 8 -15.69 -2.27 -28.33
C ARG A 8 -14.30 -2.35 -27.73
N VAL A 9 -13.94 -1.34 -26.93
CA VAL A 9 -12.79 -1.41 -26.04
C VAL A 9 -12.90 -2.71 -25.24
N SER A 10 -11.88 -3.58 -25.33
CA SER A 10 -11.93 -4.86 -24.64
C SER A 10 -11.85 -4.64 -23.13
N ASN A 11 -12.33 -5.62 -22.35
CA ASN A 11 -12.15 -5.59 -20.90
C ASN A 11 -10.67 -5.61 -20.48
N GLU A 12 -9.77 -6.07 -21.36
CA GLU A 12 -8.33 -6.04 -21.13
C GLU A 12 -7.79 -4.63 -21.35
N ASP A 13 -8.16 -3.96 -22.43
CA ASP A 13 -7.74 -2.58 -22.71
C ASP A 13 -8.19 -1.62 -21.60
N LEU A 14 -9.40 -1.81 -21.06
CA LEU A 14 -9.88 -1.06 -19.90
C LEU A 14 -9.05 -1.36 -18.65
N TRP A 15 -8.65 -2.61 -18.44
CA TRP A 15 -7.85 -2.98 -17.27
C TRP A 15 -6.44 -2.37 -17.36
N GLU A 16 -5.81 -2.46 -18.53
CA GLU A 16 -4.49 -1.86 -18.80
C GLU A 16 -4.51 -0.34 -18.64
N SER A 17 -5.54 0.34 -19.15
CA SER A 17 -5.70 1.79 -18.96
C SER A 17 -5.79 2.18 -17.48
N MET A 18 -6.52 1.42 -16.66
CA MET A 18 -6.57 1.67 -15.21
C MET A 18 -5.26 1.33 -14.50
N PHE A 19 -4.52 0.33 -14.99
CA PHE A 19 -3.19 0.00 -14.50
C PHE A 19 -2.17 1.10 -14.80
N ASP A 20 -2.23 1.71 -15.99
CA ASP A 20 -1.44 2.89 -16.35
C ASP A 20 -1.77 4.11 -15.48
N GLU A 21 -3.05 4.33 -15.20
CA GLU A 21 -3.48 5.38 -14.26
C GLU A 21 -2.93 5.13 -12.85
N LEU A 22 -2.92 3.87 -12.39
CA LEU A 22 -2.32 3.50 -11.11
C LEU A 22 -0.80 3.72 -11.06
N LYS A 23 -0.08 3.44 -12.15
CA LYS A 23 1.35 3.76 -12.25
C LYS A 23 1.58 5.27 -12.14
N SER A 24 0.77 6.06 -12.83
CA SER A 24 0.82 7.53 -12.74
C SER A 24 0.53 8.02 -11.32
N TYR A 25 -0.45 7.42 -10.64
CA TYR A 25 -0.74 7.70 -9.24
C TYR A 25 0.46 7.39 -8.33
N LYS A 26 1.12 6.23 -8.53
CA LYS A 26 2.32 5.86 -7.77
C LYS A 26 3.44 6.86 -7.96
N VAL A 27 3.70 7.34 -9.19
CA VAL A 27 4.73 8.36 -9.45
C VAL A 27 4.43 9.64 -8.66
N LYS A 28 3.15 10.06 -8.62
CA LYS A 28 2.74 11.28 -7.92
C LYS A 28 2.74 11.17 -6.39
N HIS A 29 2.34 10.03 -5.85
CA HIS A 29 2.12 9.85 -4.40
C HIS A 29 3.15 8.95 -3.71
N GLY A 30 4.07 8.34 -4.45
CA GLY A 30 5.06 7.39 -3.94
C GLY A 30 4.50 5.99 -3.62
N HIS A 31 3.18 5.79 -3.69
CA HIS A 31 2.52 4.53 -3.31
C HIS A 31 1.26 4.25 -4.15
N CYS A 32 0.79 3.00 -4.17
CA CYS A 32 -0.45 2.59 -4.84
C CYS A 32 -1.70 2.62 -3.93
N ASN A 33 -1.63 3.28 -2.77
CA ASN A 33 -2.68 3.30 -1.76
C ASN A 33 -3.79 4.32 -2.10
N VAL A 34 -4.49 4.09 -3.20
CA VAL A 34 -5.57 4.96 -3.67
C VAL A 34 -6.78 4.87 -2.73
N PRO A 35 -7.30 6.00 -2.20
CA PRO A 35 -8.53 5.99 -1.40
C PRO A 35 -9.73 5.47 -2.19
N GLN A 36 -10.60 4.67 -1.58
CA GLN A 36 -11.77 4.10 -2.26
C GLN A 36 -12.68 5.17 -2.89
N LYS A 37 -12.78 6.35 -2.26
CA LYS A 37 -13.59 7.48 -2.73
C LYS A 37 -12.91 8.34 -3.81
N ALA A 38 -11.68 8.00 -4.22
CA ALA A 38 -10.94 8.74 -5.26
C ALA A 38 -11.40 8.34 -6.68
N GLY A 39 -12.71 8.44 -6.92
CA GLY A 39 -13.31 8.21 -8.23
C GLY A 39 -13.13 6.79 -8.77
N LYS A 40 -12.97 6.69 -10.10
CA LYS A 40 -12.92 5.42 -10.85
C LYS A 40 -11.71 4.57 -10.43
N LEU A 41 -10.54 5.18 -10.28
CA LEU A 41 -9.33 4.49 -9.85
C LEU A 41 -9.46 3.89 -8.45
N GLY A 42 -10.03 4.63 -7.50
CA GLY A 42 -10.29 4.13 -6.14
C GLY A 42 -11.24 2.91 -6.12
N ALA A 43 -12.32 2.97 -6.90
CA ALA A 43 -13.25 1.86 -7.05
C ALA A 43 -12.59 0.63 -7.73
N TRP A 44 -11.77 0.86 -8.76
CA TRP A 44 -11.04 -0.19 -9.47
C TRP A 44 -10.00 -0.88 -8.58
N VAL A 45 -9.19 -0.12 -7.84
CA VAL A 45 -8.21 -0.64 -6.87
C VAL A 45 -8.90 -1.51 -5.81
N ASN A 46 -10.02 -1.05 -5.26
CA ASN A 46 -10.78 -1.82 -4.29
C ASN A 46 -11.36 -3.11 -4.89
N THR A 47 -11.77 -3.05 -6.16
CA THR A 47 -12.23 -4.23 -6.90
C THR A 47 -11.09 -5.24 -7.06
N GLN A 48 -9.88 -4.83 -7.43
CA GLN A 48 -8.71 -5.72 -7.52
C GLN A 48 -8.44 -6.41 -6.17
N ARG A 49 -8.43 -5.66 -5.06
CA ARG A 49 -8.23 -6.23 -3.71
C ARG A 49 -9.29 -7.27 -3.37
N ARG A 50 -10.57 -6.98 -3.65
CA ARG A 50 -11.66 -7.92 -3.41
C ARG A 50 -11.53 -9.19 -4.25
N HIS A 51 -11.12 -9.08 -5.51
CA HIS A 51 -10.88 -10.24 -6.37
C HIS A 51 -9.72 -11.09 -5.85
N TYR A 52 -8.62 -10.46 -5.42
CA TYR A 52 -7.48 -11.16 -4.83
C TYR A 52 -7.85 -11.94 -3.56
N PHE A 53 -8.53 -11.31 -2.59
CA PHE A 53 -8.94 -12.02 -1.36
C PHE A 53 -9.96 -13.13 -1.61
N ARG A 54 -10.85 -12.94 -2.59
CA ARG A 54 -11.74 -14.01 -3.04
C ARG A 54 -10.93 -15.15 -3.63
N ASN A 55 -9.96 -14.86 -4.52
CA ASN A 55 -9.08 -15.85 -5.14
C ASN A 55 -8.39 -16.73 -4.08
N LEU A 56 -7.83 -16.14 -3.02
CA LEU A 56 -7.22 -16.87 -1.91
C LEU A 56 -8.16 -17.81 -1.15
N SER A 57 -9.48 -17.55 -1.22
CA SER A 57 -10.51 -18.34 -0.53
C SER A 57 -11.21 -19.35 -1.44
N LEU A 58 -10.91 -19.37 -2.74
CA LEU A 58 -11.52 -20.29 -3.69
C LEU A 58 -10.87 -21.67 -3.58
N LYS A 59 -11.71 -22.71 -3.63
CA LYS A 59 -11.24 -24.09 -3.88
C LYS A 59 -10.85 -24.23 -5.36
N GLU A 60 -9.93 -25.15 -5.64
CA GLU A 60 -9.54 -25.48 -7.02
C GLU A 60 -10.79 -25.75 -7.88
N GLY A 61 -10.86 -25.15 -9.07
CA GLY A 61 -11.95 -25.33 -10.04
C GLY A 61 -13.04 -24.25 -10.09
N MET A 62 -12.94 -23.15 -9.34
CA MET A 62 -13.93 -22.06 -9.37
C MET A 62 -13.66 -20.97 -10.43
N SER A 63 -14.72 -20.55 -11.13
CA SER A 63 -14.71 -19.65 -12.31
C SER A 63 -14.35 -18.18 -12.05
N CYS A 64 -14.37 -17.72 -10.80
CA CYS A 64 -14.12 -16.30 -10.44
C CYS A 64 -12.65 -15.98 -10.09
N ARG A 65 -11.69 -16.66 -10.73
CA ARG A 65 -10.26 -16.50 -10.44
C ARG A 65 -9.72 -15.24 -11.12
N MET A 66 -8.99 -14.42 -10.36
CA MET A 66 -8.22 -13.32 -10.92
C MET A 66 -7.03 -13.89 -11.71
N PRO A 67 -6.78 -13.47 -12.95
CA PRO A 67 -5.62 -13.93 -13.72
C PRO A 67 -4.31 -13.67 -12.95
N ASP A 68 -3.43 -14.67 -12.90
CA ASP A 68 -2.15 -14.56 -12.19
C ASP A 68 -1.26 -13.44 -12.79
N GLU A 69 -1.35 -13.19 -14.10
CA GLU A 69 -0.65 -12.10 -14.78
C GLU A 69 -1.02 -10.72 -14.20
N ARG A 70 -2.31 -10.49 -13.88
CA ARG A 70 -2.76 -9.23 -13.29
C ARG A 70 -2.25 -9.05 -11.87
N ILE A 71 -2.13 -10.16 -11.12
CA ILE A 71 -1.53 -10.15 -9.79
C ILE A 71 -0.06 -9.77 -9.90
N GLN A 72 0.70 -10.43 -10.78
CA GLN A 72 2.11 -10.15 -11.01
C GLN A 72 2.36 -8.70 -11.47
N LYS A 73 1.54 -8.16 -12.38
CA LYS A 73 1.63 -6.76 -12.81
C LYS A 73 1.44 -5.80 -11.64
N LEU A 74 0.44 -6.02 -10.78
CA LEU A 74 0.22 -5.19 -9.60
C LEU A 74 1.36 -5.32 -8.58
N GLU A 75 1.85 -6.54 -8.34
CA GLU A 75 2.99 -6.77 -7.43
C GLU A 75 4.29 -6.14 -7.94
N SER A 76 4.51 -6.13 -9.26
CA SER A 76 5.70 -5.50 -9.88
C SER A 76 5.80 -4.00 -9.58
N ILE A 77 4.68 -3.34 -9.33
CA ILE A 77 4.63 -1.93 -8.95
C ILE A 77 4.52 -1.73 -7.44
N GLY A 78 4.70 -2.77 -6.62
CA GLY A 78 4.64 -2.71 -5.16
C GLY A 78 3.22 -2.49 -4.62
N PHE A 79 2.22 -3.00 -5.34
CA PHE A 79 0.82 -2.90 -4.89
C PHE A 79 0.59 -3.68 -3.60
N VAL A 80 -0.04 -3.04 -2.63
CA VAL A 80 -0.38 -3.66 -1.35
C VAL A 80 -1.84 -4.13 -1.37
N TRP A 81 -2.02 -5.45 -1.20
CA TRP A 81 -3.34 -6.08 -1.18
C TRP A 81 -4.06 -5.89 0.16
N SER A 82 -3.34 -5.94 1.28
CA SER A 82 -3.90 -5.93 2.63
C SER A 82 -4.13 -4.53 3.18
N GLY A 83 -5.38 -4.22 3.54
CA GLY A 83 -5.74 -2.99 4.23
C GLY A 83 -5.00 -2.80 5.56
N ARG A 84 -4.66 -3.90 6.26
CA ARG A 84 -3.84 -3.83 7.48
C ARG A 84 -2.45 -3.29 7.16
N GLN A 85 -1.78 -3.86 6.14
CA GLN A 85 -0.44 -3.43 5.74
C GLN A 85 -0.43 -1.97 5.24
N ILE A 86 -1.49 -1.54 4.54
CA ILE A 86 -1.66 -0.15 4.14
C ILE A 86 -1.77 0.76 5.36
N ASN A 87 -2.60 0.40 6.33
CA ASN A 87 -2.75 1.18 7.56
C ASN A 87 -1.43 1.25 8.34
N ASP A 88 -0.70 0.14 8.44
CA ASP A 88 0.61 0.11 9.10
C ASP A 88 1.60 1.04 8.40
N GLN A 89 1.64 1.07 7.05
CA GLN A 89 2.46 2.01 6.28
C GLN A 89 2.03 3.47 6.49
N LEU A 90 0.73 3.77 6.50
CA LEU A 90 0.22 5.12 6.73
C LEU A 90 0.55 5.63 8.13
N ILE A 91 0.38 4.79 9.15
CA ILE A 91 0.75 5.12 10.53
C ILE A 91 2.26 5.34 10.62
N TRP A 92 3.06 4.48 9.98
CA TRP A 92 4.51 4.62 9.98
C TRP A 92 4.93 5.95 9.36
N ASN A 93 4.41 6.29 8.18
CA ASN A 93 4.74 7.54 7.48
C ASN A 93 4.33 8.77 8.29
N ALA A 94 3.11 8.80 8.83
CA ALA A 94 2.62 9.92 9.63
C ALA A 94 3.46 10.14 10.90
N VAL A 95 3.79 9.06 11.61
CA VAL A 95 4.62 9.14 12.82
C VAL A 95 6.07 9.52 12.48
N PHE A 96 6.59 9.07 11.35
CA PHE A 96 7.91 9.44 10.88
C PHE A 96 8.01 10.94 10.52
N GLU A 97 7.02 11.49 9.82
CA GLU A 97 6.92 12.94 9.57
C GLU A 97 6.82 13.75 10.87
N GLU A 98 6.06 13.24 11.83
CA GLU A 98 5.95 13.86 13.15
C GLU A 98 7.29 13.87 13.88
N LEU A 99 8.08 12.79 13.77
CA LEU A 99 9.43 12.72 14.33
C LEU A 99 10.39 13.72 13.66
N GLN A 100 10.32 13.87 12.34
CA GLN A 100 11.12 14.85 11.61
C GLN A 100 10.80 16.28 12.10
N SER A 101 9.51 16.58 12.26
CA SER A 101 9.05 17.87 12.80
C SER A 101 9.53 18.09 14.23
N PHE A 102 9.50 17.05 15.07
CA PHE A 102 10.01 17.13 16.44
C PHE A 102 11.52 17.40 16.47
N ARG A 103 12.30 16.70 15.65
CA ARG A 103 13.74 16.92 15.52
C ARG A 103 14.05 18.34 15.05
N ALA A 104 13.32 18.85 14.06
CA ALA A 104 13.50 20.23 13.58
C ALA A 104 13.26 21.27 14.68
N LYS A 105 12.27 21.04 15.55
CA LYS A 105 11.93 21.96 16.66
C LYS A 105 12.86 21.86 17.86
N HIS A 106 13.33 20.66 18.20
CA HIS A 106 14.05 20.40 19.46
C HIS A 106 15.54 20.05 19.27
N GLY A 107 16.02 19.88 18.04
CA GLY A 107 17.39 19.50 17.73
C GLY A 107 17.72 18.02 17.99
N HIS A 108 16.79 17.24 18.57
CA HIS A 108 17.00 15.85 18.95
C HIS A 108 15.74 14.99 18.76
N CYS A 109 15.90 13.66 18.70
CA CYS A 109 14.80 12.69 18.62
C CYS A 109 14.39 12.09 19.98
N ASN A 110 14.72 12.74 21.10
CA ASN A 110 14.33 12.31 22.44
C ASN A 110 12.88 12.70 22.75
N VAL A 111 11.94 11.96 22.16
CA VAL A 111 10.51 12.18 22.37
C VAL A 111 10.08 11.66 23.76
N PRO A 112 9.48 12.50 24.62
CA PRO A 112 8.95 12.05 25.90
C PRO A 112 7.73 11.15 25.74
N LYS A 113 7.71 10.02 26.44
CA LYS A 113 6.63 9.01 26.36
C LYS A 113 5.23 9.52 26.74
N ARG A 114 5.13 10.59 27.54
CA ARG A 114 3.88 11.13 28.10
C ARG A 114 3.45 12.50 27.57
N ALA A 115 4.19 13.11 26.65
CA ALA A 115 3.93 14.48 26.20
C ALA A 115 2.83 14.53 25.12
N GLY A 116 1.57 14.26 25.47
CA GLY A 116 0.36 14.45 24.64
C GLY A 116 0.24 13.57 23.38
N LYS A 117 1.35 13.25 22.72
CA LYS A 117 1.51 12.47 21.49
C LYS A 117 1.94 11.05 21.83
N LYS A 118 1.06 10.31 22.53
CA LYS A 118 1.32 8.93 22.99
C LYS A 118 1.77 8.00 21.85
N LEU A 119 1.30 8.24 20.63
CA LEU A 119 1.62 7.44 19.44
C LEU A 119 3.11 7.55 19.07
N LEU A 120 3.64 8.77 18.92
CA LEU A 120 5.05 9.01 18.57
C LEU A 120 6.02 8.48 19.62
N GLY A 121 5.77 8.77 20.90
CA GLY A 121 6.64 8.30 21.99
C GLY A 121 6.68 6.77 22.10
N THR A 122 5.52 6.12 21.93
CA THR A 122 5.44 4.65 21.93
C THR A 122 6.13 4.05 20.70
N TRP A 123 5.94 4.66 19.53
CA TRP A 123 6.57 4.22 18.29
C TRP A 123 8.10 4.31 18.36
N VAL A 124 8.66 5.43 18.83
CA VAL A 124 10.12 5.60 19.01
C VAL A 124 10.70 4.56 19.98
N ASP A 125 10.00 4.27 21.09
CA ASP A 125 10.39 3.22 22.04
C ASP A 125 10.43 1.83 21.38
N VAL A 126 9.42 1.52 20.56
CA VAL A 126 9.37 0.27 19.79
C VAL A 126 10.55 0.17 18.82
N GLN A 127 10.85 1.23 18.05
CA GLN A 127 11.99 1.24 17.14
C GLN A 127 13.32 1.02 17.87
N ARG A 128 13.53 1.72 19.00
CA ARG A 128 14.73 1.54 19.84
C ARG A 128 14.85 0.11 20.37
N ARG A 129 13.74 -0.50 20.79
CA ARG A 129 13.70 -1.89 21.26
C ARG A 129 14.07 -2.86 20.14
N GLN A 130 13.50 -2.68 18.96
CA GLN A 130 13.74 -3.54 17.81
C GLN A 130 15.18 -3.45 17.32
N TYR A 131 15.76 -2.25 17.25
CA TYR A 131 17.17 -2.07 16.93
C TYR A 131 18.07 -2.81 17.95
N ARG A 132 17.77 -2.72 19.25
CA ARG A 132 18.51 -3.49 20.28
C ARG A 132 18.35 -5.01 20.13
N MET A 133 17.22 -5.49 19.61
CA MET A 133 17.03 -6.91 19.32
C MET A 133 17.89 -7.35 18.13
N LEU A 134 17.92 -6.54 17.07
CA LEU A 134 18.78 -6.76 15.91
C LEU A 134 20.27 -6.83 16.30
N GLN A 135 20.74 -5.87 17.10
CA GLN A 135 22.13 -5.86 17.61
C GLN A 135 22.49 -7.09 18.46
N LYS A 136 21.48 -7.77 19.01
CA LYS A 136 21.65 -8.99 19.81
C LYS A 136 21.42 -10.27 19.00
N GLY A 137 21.31 -10.18 17.67
CA GLY A 137 21.02 -11.32 16.79
C GLY A 137 19.64 -11.94 17.01
N LYS A 138 18.72 -11.22 17.67
CA LYS A 138 17.36 -11.69 17.93
C LYS A 138 16.44 -11.25 16.80
N ARG A 139 15.39 -12.04 16.54
CA ARG A 139 14.36 -11.73 15.53
C ARG A 139 13.79 -10.33 15.75
N SER A 140 14.03 -9.44 14.80
CA SER A 140 13.48 -8.09 14.72
C SER A 140 12.57 -7.98 13.50
N PHE A 141 11.65 -7.02 13.49
CA PHE A 141 10.88 -6.69 12.29
C PHE A 141 11.51 -5.55 11.47
N ILE A 142 12.61 -4.97 11.93
CA ILE A 142 13.37 -3.95 11.19
C ILE A 142 14.31 -4.62 10.16
N CYS A 143 14.52 -5.94 10.25
CA CYS A 143 15.24 -6.76 9.28
C CYS A 143 14.29 -7.65 8.49
#